data_AF-A0A1B9MIG3-F1
#
_entry.id   AF-A0A1B9MIG3-F1
#
_cell.length_a   1.000
_cell.length_b   1.000
_cell.length_c   1.000
_cell.angle_alpha   90.00
_cell.angle_beta   90.00
_cell.angle_gamma   90.00
#
_symmetry.space_group_name_H-M   'P 1'
#
loop_
_entity.id
_entity.type
_entity.pdbx_description
1 polymer ?
#
loop_
_entity_poly.entity_id
_entity_poly.type
_entity_poly.pdbx_seq_one_letter_code
_entity_poly.pdbx_strand_id
1 'polypeptide(L)'
;MKVFSIVFHDKNGVILATDRHEDCWIRLFGEYYGRLTKVRDHNEFIKAGSMMKLVELRQESEIDPSLIVSIPSVLWRLQITAA
;
A
#
# COMPACT_ATOMS: atom_id res chain seq x y z
N MET A 1 -8.95 -3.95 7.42
CA MET A 1 -8.94 -3.47 6.03
C MET A 1 -8.61 -4.65 5.12
N LYS A 2 -9.41 -4.89 4.08
CA LYS A 2 -9.13 -5.91 3.06
C LYS A 2 -8.52 -5.24 1.84
N VAL A 3 -7.34 -5.71 1.43
CA VAL A 3 -6.68 -5.21 0.21
C VAL A 3 -6.97 -6.16 -0.94
N PHE A 4 -7.49 -5.61 -2.04
CA PHE A 4 -7.85 -6.35 -3.25
C PHE A 4 -6.73 -6.36 -4.28
N SER A 5 -5.94 -5.29 -4.36
CA SER A 5 -4.79 -5.19 -5.26
C SER A 5 -3.81 -4.10 -4.81
N ILE A 6 -2.53 -4.32 -5.12
CA ILE A 6 -1.44 -3.34 -4.94
C ILE A 6 -0.76 -3.10 -6.29
N VAL A 7 -0.52 -1.82 -6.61
CA VAL A 7 0.29 -1.41 -7.76
C VAL A 7 1.40 -0.46 -7.30
N PHE A 8 2.64 -0.75 -7.69
CA PHE A 8 3.77 0.15 -7.49
C PHE A 8 3.86 1.15 -8.65
N HIS A 9 3.87 2.42 -8.31
CA HIS A 9 4.05 3.53 -9.25
C HIS A 9 5.55 3.88 -9.33
N ASP A 10 5.99 4.29 -10.51
CA ASP A 10 7.39 4.62 -10.85
C ASP A 10 8.05 5.70 -9.96
N LYS A 11 7.27 6.49 -9.22
CA LYS A 11 7.72 7.58 -8.33
C LYS A 11 7.57 7.24 -6.85
N ASN A 12 7.87 6.00 -6.45
CA ASN A 12 7.75 5.51 -5.05
C ASN A 12 6.32 5.64 -4.48
N GLY A 13 5.32 5.67 -5.36
CA GLY A 13 3.90 5.65 -4.97
C GLY A 13 3.40 4.22 -4.88
N VAL A 14 2.51 3.96 -3.93
CA VAL A 14 1.79 2.67 -3.85
C VAL A 14 0.31 2.97 -4.03
N ILE A 15 -0.32 2.33 -4.99
CA ILE A 15 -1.77 2.40 -5.18
C ILE A 15 -2.38 1.14 -4.58
N LEU A 16 -3.28 1.33 -3.61
CA LEU A 16 -4.03 0.25 -2.98
C LEU A 16 -5.48 0.35 -3.43
N ALA A 17 -6.11 -0.78 -3.74
CA ALA A 17 -7.57 -0.88 -3.72
C ALA A 17 -8.00 -1.70 -2.51
N THR A 18 -8.84 -1.11 -1.69
CA THR A 18 -9.24 -1.67 -0.41
C THR A 18 -10.71 -1.37 -0.14
N ASP A 19 -11.28 -2.05 0.86
CA ASP A 19 -12.64 -1.74 1.34
C ASP A 19 -12.70 -0.45 2.18
N ARG A 20 -11.55 0.03 2.68
CA ARG A 20 -11.40 1.25 3.48
C ARG A 20 -10.08 1.95 3.17
N HIS A 21 -10.10 3.26 2.93
CA HIS A 21 -8.93 4.03 2.52
C HIS A 21 -8.24 4.73 3.71
N GLU A 22 -8.05 4.00 4.81
CA GLU A 22 -7.42 4.50 6.05
C GLU A 22 -5.90 4.30 6.01
N ASP A 23 -5.16 5.03 6.84
CA ASP A 23 -3.73 4.84 7.04
C ASP A 23 -3.45 3.43 7.59
N CYS A 24 -2.39 2.79 7.09
CA CYS A 24 -2.08 1.41 7.49
C CYS A 24 -0.58 1.12 7.53
N TRP A 25 -0.19 0.11 8.30
CA TRP A 25 1.15 -0.46 8.26
C TRP A 25 1.19 -1.69 7.36
N ILE A 26 2.20 -1.75 6.50
CA ILE A 26 2.48 -2.92 5.65
C ILE A 26 3.86 -3.48 5.94
N ARG A 27 3.99 -4.80 5.93
CA ARG A 27 5.30 -5.45 6.06
C ARG A 27 6.06 -5.32 4.75
N LEU A 28 7.30 -4.82 4.82
CA LEU A 28 8.15 -4.62 3.64
C LEU A 28 9.15 -5.76 3.48
N PHE A 29 10.05 -5.93 4.45
CA PHE A 29 11.08 -6.96 4.47
C PHE A 29 11.53 -7.25 5.91
N GLY A 30 11.79 -8.51 6.25
CA GLY A 30 12.18 -8.89 7.61
C GLY A 30 11.12 -8.46 8.63
N GLU A 31 11.53 -7.82 9.72
CA GLU A 31 10.64 -7.24 10.75
C GLU A 31 10.41 -5.72 10.54
N TYR A 32 10.68 -5.22 9.32
CA TYR A 32 10.47 -3.82 8.98
C TYR A 32 9.11 -3.58 8.32
N TYR A 33 8.43 -2.56 8.82
CA TYR A 33 7.11 -2.16 8.39
C TYR A 33 7.12 -0.70 7.95
N GLY A 34 6.27 -0.40 6.97
CA GLY A 34 6.08 0.93 6.42
C GLY A 34 4.69 1.46 6.65
N ARG A 35 4.56 2.70 7.13
CA ARG A 35 3.25 3.37 7.24
C ARG A 35 2.88 4.04 5.93
N LEU A 36 1.73 3.66 5.41
CA LEU A 36 1.12 4.24 4.24
C LEU A 36 0.05 5.24 4.65
N THR A 37 0.17 6.47 4.16
CA THR A 37 -0.84 7.52 4.34
C THR A 37 -1.49 7.84 3.01
N LYS A 38 -2.81 8.05 3.03
CA LYS A 38 -3.55 8.43 1.83
C LYS A 38 -3.14 9.81 1.35
N VAL A 39 -2.76 9.90 0.07
CA VAL A 39 -2.49 11.18 -0.60
C VAL A 39 -3.75 11.67 -1.31
N ARG A 40 -4.40 10.78 -2.07
CA ARG A 40 -5.65 11.07 -2.81
C ARG A 40 -6.33 9.77 -3.24
N ASP A 41 -7.63 9.86 -3.53
CA ASP A 41 -8.31 8.80 -4.28
C ASP A 41 -7.74 8.71 -5.70
N HIS A 42 -7.75 7.50 -6.26
CA HIS A 42 -7.15 7.22 -7.55
C HIS A 42 -7.91 6.11 -8.28
N ASN A 43 -8.67 6.53 -9.30
CA ASN A 43 -9.61 5.68 -10.04
C ASN A 43 -9.13 5.29 -11.44
N GLU A 44 -7.93 5.70 -11.84
CA GLU A 44 -7.37 5.50 -13.18
C GLU A 44 -7.12 4.01 -13.49
N PHE A 45 -6.66 3.25 -12.50
CA PHE A 45 -6.35 1.82 -12.66
C PHE A 45 -7.38 0.91 -11.96
N ILE A 46 -8.06 1.40 -10.93
CA ILE A 46 -8.97 0.61 -10.11
C ILE A 46 -10.16 1.45 -9.67
N LYS A 47 -11.38 0.94 -9.84
CA LYS A 47 -12.64 1.68 -9.58
C LYS A 47 -12.77 2.26 -8.17
N ALA A 48 -12.05 1.70 -7.19
CA ALA A 48 -11.95 2.16 -5.81
C ALA A 48 -10.48 2.10 -5.31
N GLY A 49 -9.57 2.72 -6.06
CA GLY A 49 -8.16 2.84 -5.65
C GLY A 49 -7.90 4.10 -4.82
N SER A 50 -6.85 4.04 -3.99
CA SER A 50 -6.22 5.19 -3.34
C SER A 50 -4.73 5.19 -3.61
N MET A 51 -4.20 6.37 -3.95
CA MET A 51 -2.77 6.60 -3.99
C MET A 51 -2.28 6.88 -2.57
N MET A 52 -1.45 5.99 -2.07
CA MET A 52 -0.84 6.07 -0.76
C MET A 52 0.66 6.38 -0.91
N LYS A 53 1.23 7.02 0.10
CA LYS A 53 2.66 7.28 0.20
C LYS A 53 3.22 6.64 1.45
N LEU A 54 4.39 6.03 1.33
CA LEU A 54 5.21 5.62 2.46
C LEU A 54 5.75 6.87 3.17
N VAL A 55 5.34 7.07 4.42
CA VAL A 55 5.71 8.24 5.21
C VAL A 55 6.62 7.91 6.39
N GLU A 56 6.72 6.63 6.74
CA GLU A 56 7.43 6.19 7.94
C GLU A 56 7.89 4.73 7.83
N LEU A 57 9.01 4.41 8.49
CA LEU A 57 9.58 3.07 8.63
C LEU A 57 9.83 2.78 10.10
N ARG A 58 9.41 1.62 10.57
CA ARG A 58 9.61 1.15 11.96
C ARG A 58 9.86 -0.35 12.01
N GLN A 59 10.42 -0.81 13.12
CA GLN A 59 10.44 -2.23 13.46
C GLN A 59 9.08 -2.67 14.00
N GLU A 60 8.75 -3.95 13.86
CA GLU A 60 7.49 -4.55 14.33
C GLU A 60 7.23 -4.29 15.82
N SER A 61 8.28 -4.30 16.64
CA SER A 61 8.21 -4.04 18.08
C SER A 61 7.75 -2.61 18.45
N GLU A 62 7.77 -1.68 17.49
CA GLU A 62 7.46 -0.25 17.69
C GLU A 62 6.07 0.14 17.15
N ILE A 63 5.28 -0.84 16.72
CA ILE A 63 3.99 -0.65 16.05
C ILE A 63 2.89 -1.30 16.88
N ASP A 64 1.77 -0.60 17.05
CA ASP A 64 0.56 -1.19 17.59
C ASP A 64 0.06 -2.31 16.64
N PRO A 65 0.00 -3.58 17.08
CA PRO A 65 -0.39 -4.70 16.23
C PRO A 65 -1.78 -4.54 15.60
N SER A 66 -2.68 -3.76 16.22
CA SER A 66 -4.02 -3.50 15.68
C SER A 66 -4.01 -2.66 14.39
N LEU A 67 -2.91 -1.95 14.11
CA LEU A 67 -2.73 -1.11 12.92
C LEU A 67 -2.04 -1.85 11.76
N ILE A 68 -1.58 -3.08 12.00
CA ILE A 68 -0.96 -3.91 10.98
C ILE A 68 -2.05 -4.55 10.12
N VAL A 69 -1.98 -4.33 8.82
CA VAL A 69 -2.93 -4.91 7.88
C VAL A 69 -2.28 -6.05 7.12
N SER A 70 -2.89 -7.23 7.21
CA SER A 70 -2.50 -8.37 6.40
C SER A 70 -3.00 -8.18 4.97
N ILE A 71 -2.06 -8.08 4.02
CA ILE A 71 -2.38 -7.96 2.60
C ILE A 71 -2.21 -9.33 1.96
N PRO A 72 -3.25 -9.91 1.32
CA PRO A 72 -3.08 -11.09 0.50
C PRO A 72 -2.05 -10.78 -0.60
N SER A 73 -1.13 -11.72 -0.85
CA SER A 73 -0.01 -11.58 -1.79
C SER A 73 -0.50 -11.41 -3.23
N VAL A 74 -1.01 -10.23 -3.57
CA VAL A 74 -1.54 -9.88 -4.89
C VAL A 74 -0.68 -8.75 -5.44
N LEU A 75 0.54 -9.11 -5.83
CA LEU A 75 1.50 -8.21 -6.45
C LEU A 75 1.29 -8.24 -7.96
N TRP A 76 0.71 -7.17 -8.53
CA TRP A 76 0.66 -6.99 -9.97
C TRP A 76 1.79 -6.04 -10.36
N ARG A 77 2.71 -6.53 -11.20
CA ARG A 77 3.73 -5.67 -11.81
C ARG A 77 3.09 -4.93 -12.97
N LEU A 78 3.07 -3.60 -12.92
CA LEU A 78 2.70 -2.78 -14.08
C LEU A 78 3.76 -3.02 -15.17
N GLN A 79 3.39 -3.65 -16.29
CA GLN A 79 4.24 -3.66 -17.46
C GLN A 79 4.21 -2.26 -18.07
N ILE A 80 5.32 -1.54 -18.00
CA ILE A 80 5.51 -0.33 -18.79
C ILE A 80 5.65 -0.77 -20.24
N THR A 81 4.61 -0.56 -21.05
CA THR A 81 4.74 -0.66 -22.50
C THR A 81 5.59 0.52 -22.94
N ALA A 82 6.84 0.27 -23.33
CA ALA A 82 7.68 1.28 -23.96
C ALA A 82 6.98 1.76 -25.24
N ALA A 83 6.70 3.07 -25.31
CA ALA A 83 6.26 3.75 -26.52
C ALA A 83 7.47 4.07 -27.43
#